data_AF-A0A925GWC2-F1
#
_entry.id   AF-A0A925GWC2-F1
#
_cell.length_a   1.000
_cell.length_b   1.000
_cell.length_c   1.000
_cell.angle_alpha   90.00
_cell.angle_beta   90.00
_cell.angle_gamma   90.00
#
_symmetry.space_group_name_H-M   'P 1'
#
loop_
_entity.id
_entity.type
_entity.pdbx_description
1 polymer ?
#
loop_
_entity_poly.entity_id
_entity_poly.type
_entity_poly.pdbx_seq_one_letter_code
_entity_poly.pdbx_strand_id
1 'polypeptide(L)'
;MAARCGKCLRTIQHSKAGWLFDDTKRKRSRRVIKLQDFVVKALTGIRNTQPIASDAGCQVEYDLIFRSGTGSPLRQRNVKREFRRLLETAGIRSIRLYDLRHTAATLAVAAGVSVKVISDQLGHASISFTLERYSHVLPSIQDEAAAKVERMLLGSLSAASTQVLGVQAELPAF
;
A
#
# COMPACT_ATOMS: atom_id res chain seq x y z
N MET A 1 7.61 -7.74 20.63
CA MET A 1 7.45 -6.89 19.42
C MET A 1 6.38 -7.52 18.53
N ALA A 2 5.11 -7.12 18.70
CA ALA A 2 3.97 -7.78 18.04
C ALA A 2 4.02 -7.62 16.52
N ALA A 3 3.67 -8.68 15.79
CA ALA A 3 3.77 -8.72 14.34
C ALA A 3 2.79 -7.72 13.68
N ARG A 4 3.33 -6.67 13.04
CA ARG A 4 2.60 -5.62 12.31
C ARG A 4 2.15 -6.10 10.93
N CYS A 5 1.29 -7.10 10.89
CA CYS A 5 0.88 -7.73 9.65
C CYS A 5 -0.64 -7.92 9.55
N GLY A 6 -1.22 -7.48 8.44
CA GLY A 6 -2.56 -7.90 8.01
C GLY A 6 -2.47 -9.06 7.02
N LYS A 7 -3.34 -10.06 7.17
CA LYS A 7 -3.48 -11.19 6.22
C LYS A 7 -4.75 -11.04 5.40
N CYS A 8 -4.64 -11.00 4.07
CA CYS A 8 -5.80 -11.16 3.19
C CYS A 8 -6.02 -12.66 2.93
N LEU A 9 -7.10 -13.26 3.44
CA LEU A 9 -7.33 -14.71 3.28
C LEU A 9 -8.58 -15.07 2.50
N ARG A 10 -9.63 -14.24 2.65
CA ARG A 10 -10.96 -14.49 2.10
C ARG A 10 -11.45 -13.27 1.33
N THR A 11 -12.35 -13.52 0.39
CA THR A 11 -13.14 -12.49 -0.28
C THR A 11 -14.57 -12.54 0.24
N ILE A 12 -15.25 -11.40 0.19
CA ILE A 12 -16.65 -11.31 0.57
C ILE A 12 -17.47 -10.89 -0.65
N GLN A 13 -18.56 -11.63 -0.89
CA GLN A 13 -19.48 -11.36 -1.98
C GLN A 13 -20.90 -11.28 -1.44
N HIS A 14 -21.73 -10.46 -2.07
CA HIS A 14 -23.15 -10.36 -1.75
C HIS A 14 -23.96 -11.01 -2.86
N SER A 15 -24.70 -12.07 -2.54
CA SER A 15 -25.58 -12.79 -3.46
C SER A 15 -27.06 -12.57 -3.11
N LYS A 16 -27.98 -13.13 -3.90
CA LYS A 16 -29.41 -13.12 -3.57
C LYS A 16 -29.73 -13.89 -2.27
N ALA A 17 -28.88 -14.83 -1.87
CA ALA A 17 -29.03 -15.65 -0.67
C ALA A 17 -28.31 -15.06 0.58
N GLY A 18 -27.67 -13.88 0.45
CA GLY A 18 -26.94 -13.23 1.55
C GLY A 18 -25.43 -13.10 1.30
N TRP A 19 -24.68 -12.94 2.39
CA TRP A 19 -23.23 -12.76 2.35
C TRP A 19 -22.50 -14.09 2.24
N LEU A 20 -21.65 -14.23 1.22
CA LEU A 20 -20.80 -15.39 1.01
C LEU A 20 -19.34 -15.00 1.28
N PHE A 21 -18.69 -15.77 2.15
CA PHE A 21 -17.24 -15.71 2.36
C PHE A 21 -16.62 -16.85 1.56
N ASP A 22 -15.83 -16.48 0.56
CA ASP A 22 -15.14 -17.44 -0.28
C ASP A 22 -13.63 -17.26 -0.12
N ASP A 23 -12.89 -18.30 -0.47
CA ASP A 23 -11.46 -18.20 -0.59
C ASP A 23 -11.09 -17.28 -1.76
N THR A 24 -9.95 -16.61 -1.64
CA THR A 24 -9.50 -15.79 -2.76
C THR A 24 -9.24 -16.67 -3.97
N LYS A 25 -9.87 -16.35 -5.11
CA LYS A 25 -9.80 -17.08 -6.40
C LYS A 25 -8.38 -17.46 -6.86
N ARG A 26 -7.33 -16.83 -6.34
CA ARG A 26 -5.93 -17.13 -6.69
C ARG A 26 -5.08 -17.23 -5.42
N LYS A 27 -4.20 -18.23 -5.32
CA LYS A 27 -3.24 -18.40 -4.20
C LYS A 27 -2.44 -17.12 -3.92
N ARG A 28 -2.03 -16.39 -4.97
CA ARG A 28 -1.29 -15.11 -4.90
C ARG A 28 -2.04 -13.96 -4.22
N SER A 29 -3.36 -14.04 -4.14
CA SER A 29 -4.17 -13.01 -3.48
C SER A 29 -4.04 -13.10 -1.95
N ARG A 30 -3.63 -14.26 -1.44
CA ARG A 30 -3.24 -14.44 -0.04
C ARG A 30 -1.86 -13.85 0.18
N ARG A 31 -1.81 -12.73 0.92
CA ARG A 31 -0.57 -12.04 1.20
C ARG A 31 -0.60 -11.37 2.56
N VAL A 32 0.60 -11.23 3.10
CA VAL A 32 0.85 -10.47 4.31
C VAL A 32 1.25 -9.07 3.90
N ILE A 33 0.51 -8.07 4.38
CA ILE A 33 0.85 -6.66 4.19
C ILE A 33 1.39 -6.13 5.51
N LYS A 34 2.59 -5.58 5.48
CA LYS A 34 3.13 -4.80 6.59
C LYS A 34 2.41 -3.47 6.64
N LEU A 35 1.82 -3.16 7.80
CA LEU A 35 1.06 -1.94 8.01
C LEU A 35 1.86 -0.97 8.87
N GLN A 36 1.67 0.32 8.61
CA GLN A 36 2.21 1.40 9.42
C GLN A 36 1.49 1.44 10.78
N ASP A 37 2.18 1.93 11.81
CA ASP A 37 1.66 1.94 13.18
C ASP A 37 0.37 2.77 13.31
N PHE A 38 0.30 3.90 12.60
CA PHE A 38 -0.90 4.74 12.62
C PHE A 38 -2.11 4.02 11.98
N VAL A 39 -1.88 3.19 10.96
CA VAL A 39 -2.95 2.39 10.32
C VAL A 39 -3.43 1.32 11.29
N VAL A 40 -2.51 0.61 11.95
CA VAL A 40 -2.87 -0.39 12.96
C VAL A 40 -3.67 0.26 14.09
N LYS A 41 -3.21 1.41 14.61
CA LYS A 41 -3.94 2.18 15.64
C LYS A 41 -5.34 2.57 15.16
N ALA A 42 -5.47 3.09 13.93
CA ALA A 42 -6.77 3.46 13.38
C ALA A 42 -7.71 2.25 13.24
N LEU A 43 -7.22 1.11 12.74
CA LEU A 43 -8.01 -0.12 12.60
C LEU A 43 -8.45 -0.67 13.96
N THR A 44 -7.55 -0.66 14.96
CA THR A 44 -7.89 -1.08 16.33
C THR A 44 -8.90 -0.13 16.97
N GLY A 45 -8.76 1.19 16.76
CA GLY A 45 -9.74 2.18 17.20
C GLY A 45 -11.12 1.90 16.61
N ILE A 46 -11.20 1.68 15.29
CA ILE A 46 -12.46 1.33 14.60
C ILE A 46 -13.08 0.05 15.18
N ARG A 47 -12.27 -0.97 15.46
CA ARG A 47 -12.74 -2.23 16.06
C ARG A 47 -13.29 -2.03 17.48
N ASN A 48 -12.67 -1.16 18.28
CA ASN A 48 -13.05 -0.94 19.67
C ASN A 48 -14.24 0.03 19.83
N THR A 49 -14.42 0.97 18.91
CA THR A 49 -15.52 1.95 18.94
C THR A 49 -16.81 1.39 18.34
N GLN A 50 -16.74 0.38 17.48
CA GLN A 50 -17.94 -0.27 16.98
C GLN A 50 -18.58 -1.09 18.11
N PRO A 51 -19.86 -0.84 18.45
CA PRO A 51 -20.55 -1.67 19.44
C PRO A 51 -20.51 -3.13 18.98
N ILE A 52 -20.27 -4.03 19.93
CA ILE A 52 -20.43 -5.46 19.72
C ILE A 52 -21.89 -5.62 19.29
N ALA A 53 -22.12 -6.08 18.06
CA ALA A 53 -23.47 -6.28 17.55
C ALA A 53 -24.07 -7.50 18.27
N SER A 54 -24.57 -7.28 19.48
CA SER A 54 -25.17 -8.33 20.29
C SER A 54 -26.69 -8.39 20.15
N ASP A 55 -27.37 -7.41 19.53
CA ASP A 55 -28.85 -7.41 19.62
C ASP A 55 -29.64 -6.61 18.55
N ALA A 56 -29.44 -6.92 17.25
CA ALA A 56 -30.31 -6.35 16.21
C ALA A 56 -30.51 -7.31 15.03
N GLY A 57 -31.29 -8.38 15.24
CA GLY A 57 -31.93 -9.18 14.17
C GLY A 57 -31.01 -9.91 13.18
N CYS A 58 -29.69 -9.81 13.33
CA CYS A 58 -28.71 -10.50 12.50
C CYS A 58 -28.25 -11.76 13.23
N GLN A 59 -28.78 -12.92 12.84
CA GLN A 59 -28.45 -14.22 13.46
C GLN A 59 -26.99 -14.68 13.23
N VAL A 60 -26.17 -13.93 12.49
CA VAL A 60 -24.80 -14.32 12.13
C VAL A 60 -23.82 -13.24 12.55
N GLU A 61 -22.95 -13.59 13.50
CA GLU A 61 -21.83 -12.76 13.92
C GLU A 61 -20.67 -12.89 12.92
N TYR A 62 -20.14 -11.76 12.46
CA TYR A 62 -18.96 -11.71 11.59
C TYR A 62 -17.80 -11.04 12.32
N ASP A 63 -16.63 -11.69 12.35
CA ASP A 63 -15.38 -11.10 12.84
C ASP A 63 -14.81 -10.13 11.78
N LEU A 64 -15.36 -8.92 11.73
CA LEU A 64 -15.01 -7.87 10.76
C LEU A 64 -14.59 -6.59 11.47
N ILE A 65 -13.55 -5.93 10.93
CA ILE A 65 -13.13 -4.60 11.39
C ILE A 65 -14.09 -3.50 10.89
N PHE A 66 -14.58 -3.63 9.65
CA PHE A 66 -15.49 -2.64 9.05
C PHE A 66 -16.90 -3.22 8.95
N ARG A 67 -17.81 -2.75 9.81
CA ARG A 67 -19.20 -3.21 9.89
C ARG A 67 -20.17 -2.07 9.59
N SER A 68 -21.36 -2.43 9.13
CA SER A 68 -22.53 -1.53 9.11
C SER A 68 -23.08 -1.35 10.53
N GLY A 69 -23.99 -0.39 10.72
CA GLY A 69 -24.64 -0.16 12.02
C GLY A 69 -25.40 -1.38 12.55
N THR A 70 -25.80 -2.30 11.67
CA THR A 70 -26.44 -3.58 12.04
C THR A 70 -25.44 -4.72 12.29
N GLY A 71 -24.13 -4.45 12.25
CA GLY A 71 -23.08 -5.45 12.41
C GLY A 71 -22.80 -6.29 11.15
N SER A 72 -23.54 -6.09 10.06
CA SER A 72 -23.31 -6.77 8.77
C SER A 72 -22.11 -6.19 8.00
N PRO A 73 -21.56 -6.90 7.00
CA PRO A 73 -20.53 -6.35 6.13
C PRO A 73 -20.99 -5.08 5.38
N LEU A 74 -20.04 -4.20 5.06
CA LEU A 74 -20.31 -3.00 4.29
C LEU A 74 -20.60 -3.31 2.81
N ARG A 75 -21.69 -2.76 2.28
CA ARG A 75 -22.00 -2.83 0.84
C ARG A 75 -21.10 -1.88 0.05
N GLN A 76 -20.49 -2.38 -1.02
CA GLN A 76 -19.59 -1.58 -1.87
C GLN A 76 -20.25 -0.29 -2.40
N ARG A 77 -21.55 -0.33 -2.74
CA ARG A 77 -22.31 0.86 -3.17
C ARG A 77 -22.31 1.95 -2.10
N ASN A 78 -22.50 1.59 -0.84
CA ASN A 78 -22.54 2.54 0.27
C ASN A 78 -21.15 3.13 0.52
N VAL A 79 -20.10 2.30 0.49
CA VAL A 79 -18.71 2.77 0.61
C VAL A 79 -18.37 3.78 -0.50
N LYS A 80 -18.75 3.49 -1.75
CA LYS A 80 -18.53 4.41 -2.88
C LYS A 80 -19.30 5.73 -2.72
N ARG A 81 -20.53 5.68 -2.21
CA ARG A 81 -21.36 6.88 -1.97
C ARG A 81 -20.75 7.75 -0.87
N GLU A 82 -20.41 7.16 0.27
CA GLU A 82 -19.77 7.90 1.37
C GLU A 82 -18.41 8.45 0.97
N PHE A 83 -17.62 7.69 0.21
CA PHE A 83 -16.34 8.19 -0.30
C PHE A 83 -16.51 9.43 -1.17
N ARG A 84 -17.51 9.46 -2.06
CA ARG A 84 -17.80 10.65 -2.87
C ARG A 84 -18.19 11.85 -2.00
N ARG A 85 -19.05 11.64 -1.00
CA ARG A 85 -19.44 12.69 -0.05
C ARG A 85 -18.24 13.27 0.70
N LEU A 86 -17.30 12.41 1.10
CA LEU A 86 -16.05 12.84 1.76
C LEU A 86 -15.16 13.67 0.82
N LEU A 87 -15.05 13.29 -0.47
CA LEU A 87 -14.29 14.07 -1.45
C LEU A 87 -14.91 15.45 -1.67
N GLU A 88 -16.24 15.53 -1.81
CA GLU A 88 -16.98 16.79 -1.95
C GLU A 88 -16.76 17.69 -0.72
N THR A 89 -16.87 17.13 0.48
CA THR A 89 -16.62 17.85 1.74
C THR A 89 -15.19 18.36 1.85
N ALA A 90 -14.22 17.59 1.35
CA ALA A 90 -12.81 17.95 1.35
C ALA A 90 -12.41 18.90 0.19
N GLY A 91 -13.33 19.25 -0.71
CA GLY A 91 -13.03 20.06 -1.90
C GLY A 91 -12.11 19.36 -2.91
N ILE A 92 -12.04 18.03 -2.87
CA ILE A 92 -11.19 17.23 -3.77
C ILE A 92 -12.00 16.82 -5.00
N ARG A 93 -11.38 16.87 -6.18
CA ARG A 93 -12.01 16.35 -7.41
C ARG A 93 -12.50 14.91 -7.22
N SER A 94 -13.58 14.56 -7.91
CA SER A 94 -14.12 13.20 -7.89
C SER A 94 -13.08 12.20 -8.40
N ILE A 95 -12.60 11.33 -7.51
CA ILE A 95 -11.70 10.21 -7.81
C ILE A 95 -12.35 8.90 -7.38
N ARG A 96 -11.87 7.78 -7.92
CA ARG A 96 -12.34 6.44 -7.53
C ARG A 96 -11.64 6.01 -6.25
N LEU A 97 -12.30 5.18 -5.44
CA LEU A 97 -11.68 4.58 -4.25
C LEU A 97 -10.40 3.79 -4.60
N TYR A 98 -10.37 3.18 -5.79
CA TYR A 98 -9.20 2.46 -6.30
C TYR A 98 -8.00 3.39 -6.58
N ASP A 99 -8.23 4.68 -6.82
CA ASP A 99 -7.15 5.62 -7.07
C ASP A 99 -6.31 5.86 -5.80
N LEU A 100 -6.89 5.69 -4.60
CA LEU A 100 -6.11 5.72 -3.34
C LEU A 100 -5.00 4.67 -3.31
N ARG A 101 -5.25 3.50 -3.91
CA ARG A 101 -4.25 2.45 -4.05
C ARG A 101 -3.16 2.84 -5.04
N HIS A 102 -3.51 3.57 -6.09
CA HIS A 102 -2.52 4.13 -7.00
C HIS A 102 -1.66 5.19 -6.29
N THR A 103 -2.27 6.08 -5.51
CA THR A 103 -1.54 7.06 -4.69
C THR A 103 -0.58 6.39 -3.71
N ALA A 104 -1.02 5.36 -2.99
CA ALA A 104 -0.14 4.62 -2.06
C ALA A 104 1.07 4.00 -2.76
N ALA A 105 0.89 3.47 -3.97
CA ALA A 105 1.99 2.92 -4.76
C ALA A 105 2.94 4.02 -5.26
N THR A 106 2.41 5.12 -5.77
CA THR A 106 3.21 6.29 -6.19
C THR A 106 4.05 6.85 -5.04
N LEU A 107 3.47 6.98 -3.84
CA LEU A 107 4.20 7.41 -2.65
C LEU A 107 5.31 6.42 -2.26
N ALA A 108 5.06 5.11 -2.37
CA ALA A 108 6.08 4.10 -2.10
C ALA A 108 7.24 4.15 -3.12
N VAL A 109 6.93 4.38 -4.41
CA VAL A 109 7.96 4.58 -5.44
C VAL A 109 8.78 5.82 -5.15
N ALA A 110 8.12 6.95 -4.85
CA ALA A 110 8.80 8.21 -4.50
C ALA A 110 9.66 8.09 -3.24
N ALA A 111 9.29 7.22 -2.29
CA ALA A 111 10.09 6.90 -1.10
C ALA A 111 11.24 5.91 -1.36
N GLY A 112 11.50 5.54 -2.62
CA GLY A 112 12.58 4.63 -3.01
C GLY A 112 12.33 3.16 -2.67
N VAL A 113 11.08 2.76 -2.38
CA VAL A 113 10.77 1.36 -2.11
C VAL A 113 10.89 0.54 -3.39
N SER A 114 11.54 -0.61 -3.31
CA SER A 114 11.73 -1.48 -4.48
C SER A 114 10.39 -1.83 -5.13
N VAL A 115 10.34 -1.76 -6.47
CA VAL A 115 9.12 -2.00 -7.24
C VAL A 115 8.59 -3.44 -7.04
N LYS A 116 9.48 -4.39 -6.76
CA LYS A 116 9.11 -5.75 -6.38
C LYS A 116 8.27 -5.79 -5.09
N VAL A 117 8.73 -5.12 -4.03
CA VAL A 117 8.01 -5.04 -2.74
C VAL A 117 6.65 -4.38 -2.92
N ILE A 118 6.58 -3.29 -3.70
CA ILE A 118 5.32 -2.62 -4.02
C ILE A 118 4.39 -3.57 -4.78
N SER A 119 4.91 -4.27 -5.80
CA SER A 119 4.14 -5.23 -6.62
C SER A 119 3.56 -6.36 -5.77
N ASP A 120 4.35 -6.91 -4.85
CA ASP A 120 3.94 -7.96 -3.92
C ASP A 120 2.89 -7.46 -2.93
N GLN A 121 3.07 -6.26 -2.36
CA GLN A 121 2.12 -5.65 -1.44
C GLN A 121 0.77 -5.35 -2.10
N LEU A 122 0.80 -4.91 -3.36
CA LEU A 122 -0.38 -4.70 -4.18
C LEU A 122 -0.98 -6.06 -4.59
N GLY A 123 -0.18 -7.09 -4.83
CA GLY A 123 -0.62 -8.38 -5.36
C GLY A 123 -0.83 -8.33 -6.87
N HIS A 124 -0.03 -7.53 -7.58
CA HIS A 124 -0.07 -7.46 -9.04
C HIS A 124 0.40 -8.77 -9.67
N ALA A 125 -0.11 -9.03 -10.88
CA ALA A 125 0.15 -10.28 -11.59
C ALA A 125 1.61 -10.39 -12.05
N SER A 126 2.17 -9.25 -12.43
CA SER A 126 3.49 -9.07 -12.97
C SER A 126 4.10 -7.79 -12.39
N ILE A 127 5.40 -7.83 -12.14
CA ILE A 127 6.20 -6.66 -11.75
C ILE A 127 6.22 -5.65 -12.91
N SER A 128 6.25 -6.13 -14.15
CA SER A 128 6.24 -5.29 -15.36
C SER A 128 5.03 -4.36 -15.41
N PHE A 129 3.85 -4.83 -14.99
CA PHE A 129 2.66 -3.98 -14.88
C PHE A 129 2.83 -2.84 -13.87
N THR A 130 3.59 -3.08 -12.80
CA THR A 130 3.87 -2.08 -11.77
C THR A 130 4.89 -1.07 -12.29
N LEU A 131 5.96 -1.56 -12.94
CA LEU A 131 6.97 -0.71 -13.58
C LEU A 131 6.36 0.18 -14.65
N GLU A 132 5.57 -0.37 -15.57
CA GLU A 132 4.91 0.38 -16.64
C GLU A 132 3.96 1.45 -16.08
N ARG A 133 3.21 1.13 -15.01
CA ARG A 133 2.23 2.04 -14.44
C ARG A 133 2.86 3.22 -13.68
N TYR A 134 4.04 3.04 -13.12
CA TYR A 134 4.72 4.02 -12.25
C TYR A 134 6.07 4.52 -12.78
N SER A 135 6.43 4.14 -14.00
CA SER A 135 7.69 4.50 -14.67
C SER A 135 7.93 6.01 -14.72
N HIS A 136 6.87 6.80 -14.88
CA HIS A 136 6.92 8.26 -14.91
C HIS A 136 7.39 8.91 -13.59
N VAL A 137 7.40 8.17 -12.48
CA VAL A 137 7.86 8.64 -11.16
C VAL A 137 9.32 8.20 -10.89
N LEU A 138 9.89 7.34 -11.74
CA LEU A 138 11.26 6.85 -11.64
C LEU A 138 12.37 7.80 -12.14
N PRO A 139 12.15 8.82 -13.00
CA PRO A 139 13.26 9.62 -13.52
C PRO A 139 14.10 10.30 -12.43
N SER A 140 13.49 10.74 -11.33
CA SER A 140 14.21 11.35 -10.20
C SER A 140 15.04 10.36 -9.37
N ILE A 141 14.89 9.05 -9.60
CA ILE A 141 15.58 7.98 -8.85
C ILE A 141 16.91 7.61 -9.53
N GLN A 142 17.08 7.89 -10.82
CA GLN A 142 18.30 7.48 -11.54
C GLN A 142 19.53 8.26 -11.06
N ASP A 143 19.42 9.58 -10.93
CA ASP A 143 20.50 10.42 -10.41
C ASP A 143 20.83 10.09 -8.95
N GLU A 144 19.79 9.86 -8.13
CA GLU A 144 19.97 9.46 -6.73
C GLU A 144 20.62 8.07 -6.61
N ALA A 145 20.26 7.13 -7.49
CA ALA A 145 20.86 5.80 -7.55
C ALA A 145 22.33 5.87 -7.96
N ALA A 146 22.67 6.66 -8.97
CA ALA A 146 24.05 6.90 -9.39
C ALA A 146 24.89 7.49 -8.24
N ALA A 147 24.40 8.58 -7.61
CA ALA A 147 25.08 9.20 -6.47
C ALA A 147 25.19 8.27 -5.25
N LYS A 148 24.25 7.33 -5.07
CA LYS A 148 24.31 6.35 -3.99
C LYS A 148 25.35 5.26 -4.27
N VAL A 149 25.42 4.76 -5.51
CA VAL A 149 26.45 3.80 -5.94
C VAL A 149 27.84 4.44 -5.85
N GLU A 150 27.99 5.67 -6.32
CA GLU A 150 29.24 6.44 -6.19
C GLU A 150 29.67 6.55 -4.73
N ARG A 151 28.77 6.98 -3.82
CA ARG A 151 29.08 7.03 -2.38
C ARG A 151 29.43 5.66 -1.79
N MET A 152 28.82 4.57 -2.24
CA MET A 152 29.14 3.23 -1.74
C MET A 152 30.53 2.76 -2.22
N LEU A 153 30.93 3.12 -3.44
CA LEU A 153 32.21 2.72 -4.02
C LEU A 153 33.37 3.63 -3.56
N LEU A 154 33.14 4.95 -3.55
CA LEU A 154 34.15 5.97 -3.27
C LEU A 154 34.15 6.45 -1.80
N GLY A 155 33.01 6.39 -1.11
CA GLY A 155 32.90 6.76 0.31
C GLY A 155 33.62 5.78 1.25
N SER A 156 33.84 4.53 0.82
CA SER A 156 34.73 3.58 1.53
C SER A 156 36.22 3.79 1.22
N LEU A 157 36.56 4.50 0.14
CA LEU A 157 37.95 4.79 -0.24
C LEU A 157 38.50 6.05 0.46
N SER A 158 37.63 6.94 0.92
CA SER A 158 38.04 8.17 1.63
C SER A 158 38.67 7.92 3.01
N ALA A 159 38.47 6.76 3.64
CA ALA A 159 39.15 6.43 4.89
C ALA A 159 40.57 5.88 4.68
N ALA A 160 40.95 5.54 3.44
CA ALA A 160 42.18 4.80 3.15
C ALA A 160 43.13 5.48 2.13
N SER A 161 42.77 6.60 1.49
CA SER A 161 43.56 7.14 0.38
C SER A 161 43.90 8.64 0.41
N THR A 162 43.96 9.28 1.58
CA THR A 162 44.55 10.65 1.69
C THR A 162 46.08 10.68 1.54
N GLN A 163 46.70 9.58 1.13
CA GLN A 163 48.03 9.63 0.55
C GLN A 163 48.01 8.88 -0.77
N VAL A 164 48.53 9.56 -1.80
CA VAL A 164 49.01 9.06 -3.09
C VAL A 164 48.20 9.53 -4.31
N LEU A 165 48.80 10.57 -4.92
CA LEU A 165 48.81 10.96 -6.34
C LEU A 165 47.68 11.86 -6.85
N GLY A 166 48.08 13.13 -7.05
CA GLY A 166 47.45 14.01 -8.02
C GLY A 166 47.65 13.47 -9.43
N VAL A 167 46.54 13.40 -10.18
CA VAL A 167 46.53 13.41 -11.64
C VAL A 167 45.35 14.27 -12.05
N GLN A 168 45.64 15.38 -12.72
CA GLN A 168 44.66 16.15 -13.48
C GLN A 168 44.16 15.26 -14.62
N ALA A 169 42.87 14.95 -14.64
CA ALA A 169 42.21 14.39 -15.80
C ALA A 169 40.93 15.20 -16.04
N GLU A 170 40.98 16.07 -17.04
CA GLU A 170 39.81 16.67 -17.65
C GLU A 170 38.90 15.56 -18.19
N LEU A 171 37.62 15.56 -17.79
CA LEU A 171 36.61 14.69 -18.37
C LEU A 171 35.84 15.49 -19.44
N PRO A 172 35.62 14.95 -20.65
CA PRO A 172 34.79 15.61 -21.65
C PRO A 172 33.32 15.54 -21.25
N ALA A 173 32.60 16.64 -21.51
CA ALA A 173 31.16 16.75 -21.37
C ALA A 173 30.44 15.79 -22.33
N PHE A 174 29.44 15.07 -21.80
CA PHE A 174 28.35 14.49 -22.60
C PHE A 174 27.20 15.50 -22.70
#